data_AF-A0A916L9R3-F1
#
_entry.id   AF-A0A916L9R3-F1
#
_cell.length_a   1.000
_cell.length_b   1.000
_cell.length_c   1.000
_cell.angle_alpha   90.00
_cell.angle_beta   90.00
_cell.angle_gamma   90.00
#
_symmetry.space_group_name_H-M   'P 1'
#
loop_
_entity.id
_entity.type
_entity.pdbx_description
1 polymer ?
#
loop_
_entity_poly.entity_id
_entity_poly.type
_entity_poly.pdbx_seq_one_letter_code
_entity_poly.pdbx_strand_id
1 'polypeptide(L)'
;MLVELRDSDFPYVRVGIANRWVPQVSSKRVGLVAAGKTWTSADILRDHLALRQRFGGARLVWSGHWTTFSGPDFWVTVVGPAQPTAAEANR
;
A
#
# COMPACT_ATOMS: atom_id res chain seq x y z
N MET A 1 11.77 6.53 7.50
CA MET A 1 11.19 6.83 6.17
C MET A 1 9.94 6.02 5.82
N LEU A 2 9.97 4.68 5.64
CA LEU A 2 8.73 3.91 5.35
C LEU A 2 7.70 3.99 6.49
N VAL A 3 8.18 3.80 7.73
CA VAL A 3 7.37 3.93 8.95
C VAL A 3 6.75 5.33 9.06
N GLU A 4 7.56 6.38 8.92
CA GLU A 4 7.08 7.78 8.96
C GLU A 4 6.04 8.07 7.88
N LEU A 5 6.25 7.56 6.65
CA LEU A 5 5.30 7.73 5.55
C LEU A 5 3.97 7.02 5.81
N ARG A 6 4.04 5.77 6.29
CA ARG A 6 2.87 5.02 6.74
C ARG A 6 2.13 5.77 7.85
N ASP A 7 2.85 6.31 8.83
CA ASP A 7 2.24 7.04 9.95
C ASP A 7 1.56 8.32 9.49
N SER A 8 2.15 9.01 8.51
CA SER A 8 1.51 10.15 7.85
C SER A 8 0.24 9.76 7.07
N ASP A 9 0.19 8.57 6.48
CA ASP A 9 -0.97 8.08 5.75
C ASP A 9 -2.04 7.47 6.64
N PHE A 10 -1.65 6.96 7.81
CA PHE A 10 -2.49 6.14 8.67
C PHE A 10 -3.82 6.82 9.06
N PRO A 11 -3.88 8.13 9.41
CA PRO A 11 -5.15 8.79 9.69
C PRO A 11 -6.16 8.72 8.53
N TYR A 12 -5.69 8.92 7.29
CA TYR A 12 -6.54 8.84 6.10
C TYR A 12 -6.95 7.40 5.82
N VAL A 13 -6.02 6.45 5.91
CA VAL A 13 -6.31 5.02 5.67
C VAL A 13 -7.36 4.52 6.67
N ARG A 14 -7.18 4.84 7.95
CA ARG A 14 -8.07 4.40 9.03
C ARG A 14 -9.49 4.93 8.93
N VAL A 15 -9.67 6.18 8.51
CA VAL A 15 -11.00 6.81 8.45
C VAL A 15 -11.65 6.66 7.07
N GLY A 16 -10.85 6.76 6.00
CA GLY A 16 -11.36 6.85 4.63
C GLY A 16 -11.38 5.54 3.85
N ILE A 17 -10.49 4.60 4.16
CA ILE A 17 -10.25 3.38 3.37
C ILE A 17 -10.60 2.11 4.12
N ALA A 18 -10.40 2.05 5.44
CA ALA A 18 -10.67 0.86 6.22
C ALA A 18 -12.11 0.34 6.00
N ASN A 19 -12.25 -0.97 5.86
CA ASN A 19 -13.52 -1.68 5.57
C ASN A 19 -14.19 -1.30 4.23
N ARG A 20 -13.43 -0.81 3.25
CA ARG A 20 -13.91 -0.49 1.90
C ARG A 20 -12.95 -1.04 0.83
N TRP A 21 -13.40 -1.07 -0.42
CA TRP A 21 -12.58 -1.55 -1.52
C TRP A 21 -11.68 -0.45 -2.07
N VAL A 22 -10.39 -0.76 -2.22
CA VAL A 22 -9.40 0.09 -2.89
C VAL A 22 -8.51 -0.78 -3.75
N PRO A 23 -8.03 -0.30 -4.91
CA PRO A 23 -7.01 -1.01 -5.67
C PRO A 23 -5.73 -1.15 -4.86
N GLN A 24 -5.23 -2.37 -4.78
CA GLN A 24 -3.87 -2.65 -4.35
C GLN A 24 -2.97 -2.69 -5.59
N VAL A 25 -2.11 -1.70 -5.74
CA VAL A 25 -1.23 -1.57 -6.91
C VAL A 25 0.20 -2.06 -6.67
N SER A 26 0.58 -2.25 -5.40
CA SER A 26 1.85 -2.89 -5.03
C SER A 26 1.74 -3.57 -3.67
N SER A 27 2.50 -4.65 -3.51
CA SER A 27 2.74 -5.35 -2.25
C SER A 27 4.16 -5.91 -2.27
N LYS A 28 4.98 -5.53 -1.29
CA LYS A 28 6.40 -5.92 -1.16
C LYS A 28 6.79 -6.05 0.31
N ARG A 29 7.80 -6.87 0.60
CA ARG A 29 8.43 -6.95 1.93
C ARG A 29 9.95 -6.90 1.80
N VAL A 30 10.63 -6.47 2.85
CA VAL A 30 12.10 -6.45 2.86
C VAL A 30 12.61 -7.88 2.71
N GLY A 31 13.59 -8.09 1.85
CA GLY A 31 14.13 -9.43 1.55
C GLY A 31 13.30 -10.23 0.54
N LEU A 32 12.17 -9.70 0.04
CA LEU A 32 11.44 -10.34 -1.05
C LEU A 32 12.34 -10.44 -2.28
N VAL A 33 12.46 -11.64 -2.85
CA VAL A 33 13.15 -11.85 -4.13
C VAL A 33 12.10 -11.85 -5.25
N ALA A 34 12.09 -10.79 -6.06
CA ALA A 34 11.12 -10.63 -7.14
C ALA A 34 11.65 -9.63 -8.19
N ALA A 35 11.22 -9.79 -9.45
CA ALA A 35 11.66 -8.95 -10.57
C ALA A 35 13.20 -8.87 -10.69
N GLY A 36 13.88 -10.00 -10.48
CA GLY A 36 15.33 -10.12 -10.62
C GLY A 36 16.16 -9.45 -9.53
N LYS A 37 15.56 -8.98 -8.42
CA LYS A 37 16.28 -8.38 -7.30
C LYS A 37 15.73 -8.81 -5.93
N THR A 38 16.55 -8.61 -4.91
CA THR A 38 16.12 -8.64 -3.50
C THR A 38 15.68 -7.24 -3.10
N TRP A 39 14.44 -7.11 -2.63
CA TRP A 39 13.84 -5.83 -2.31
C TRP A 39 14.34 -5.29 -0.97
N THR A 40 14.99 -4.14 -1.00
CA THR A 40 15.38 -3.39 0.20
C THR A 40 14.26 -2.43 0.64
N SER A 41 14.32 -1.93 1.87
CA SER A 41 13.43 -0.85 2.32
C SER A 41 13.49 0.39 1.41
N ALA A 42 14.67 0.68 0.85
CA ALA A 42 14.85 1.82 -0.05
C ALA A 42 14.21 1.56 -1.43
N ASP A 43 14.24 0.32 -1.94
CA ASP A 43 13.53 -0.05 -3.16
C ASP A 43 12.01 0.08 -3.01
N ILE A 44 11.48 -0.41 -1.88
CA ILE A 44 10.05 -0.37 -1.57
C ILE A 44 9.57 1.07 -1.47
N LEU A 45 10.36 1.93 -0.82
CA LEU A 45 10.06 3.35 -0.76
C LEU A 45 10.05 4.00 -2.15
N ARG A 46 11.05 3.72 -2.99
CA ARG A 46 11.11 4.27 -4.35
C ARG A 46 9.93 3.80 -5.20
N ASP A 47 9.56 2.52 -5.13
CA ASP A 47 8.39 1.96 -5.80
C ASP A 47 7.11 2.68 -5.36
N HIS A 48 6.90 2.83 -4.05
CA HIS A 48 5.76 3.55 -3.51
C HIS A 48 5.71 5.01 -3.97
N LEU A 49 6.83 5.74 -3.92
CA LEU A 49 6.88 7.15 -4.34
C LEU A 49 6.59 7.30 -5.84
N ALA A 50 7.09 6.39 -6.68
CA ALA A 50 6.77 6.37 -8.11
C ALA A 50 5.28 6.11 -8.36
N LEU A 51 4.69 5.16 -7.62
CA LEU A 51 3.25 4.89 -7.68
C LEU A 51 2.42 6.07 -7.19
N ARG A 52 2.86 6.77 -6.14
CA ARG A 52 2.19 7.98 -5.62
C ARG A 52 2.26 9.15 -6.60
N GLN A 53 3.36 9.28 -7.34
CA GLN A 53 3.45 10.27 -8.42
C GLN A 53 2.51 9.92 -9.58
N ARG A 54 2.39 8.64 -9.92
CA ARG A 54 1.53 8.16 -11.02
C ARG A 54 0.03 8.17 -10.68
N PHE A 55 -0.32 7.79 -9.46
CA PHE A 55 -1.68 7.62 -9.00
C PHE A 55 -1.97 8.60 -7.86
N GLY A 56 -2.72 9.67 -8.17
CA GLY A 56 -3.20 10.59 -7.16
C GLY A 56 -3.95 9.85 -6.05
N GLY A 57 -3.61 10.12 -4.79
CA GLY A 57 -4.23 9.46 -3.64
C GLY A 57 -3.66 8.09 -3.28
N ALA A 58 -2.50 7.69 -3.81
CA ALA A 58 -1.82 6.48 -3.35
C ALA A 58 -1.36 6.61 -1.88
N ARG A 59 -1.66 5.60 -1.06
CA ARG A 59 -1.33 5.53 0.38
C ARG A 59 -0.49 4.31 0.67
N LEU A 60 0.49 4.46 1.57
CA LEU A 60 1.30 3.35 2.06
C LEU A 60 0.65 2.74 3.30
N VAL A 61 0.48 1.41 3.27
CA VAL A 61 -0.12 0.63 4.35
C VAL A 61 0.87 -0.45 4.78
N TRP A 62 0.93 -0.71 6.09
CA TRP A 62 1.61 -1.88 6.62
C TRP A 62 0.58 -2.98 6.89
N SER A 63 0.75 -4.16 6.29
CA SER A 63 -0.24 -5.22 6.39
C SER A 63 -0.41 -5.73 7.82
N GLY A 64 0.64 -5.68 8.65
CA GLY A 64 0.59 -6.08 10.05
C GLY A 64 -0.32 -5.22 10.95
N HIS A 65 -0.84 -4.08 10.47
CA HIS A 65 -1.83 -3.28 11.21
C HIS A 65 -3.28 -3.76 11.00
N TRP A 66 -3.53 -4.68 10.07
CA TRP A 66 -4.89 -5.02 9.64
C TRP A 66 -5.10 -6.53 9.52
N THR A 67 -6.26 -7.00 9.97
CA THR A 67 -6.65 -8.42 9.88
C THR A 67 -7.15 -8.83 8.49
N THR A 68 -7.40 -7.86 7.60
CA THR A 68 -7.95 -8.08 6.26
C THR A 68 -6.92 -8.57 5.25
N PHE A 69 -5.63 -8.41 5.51
CA PHE A 69 -4.58 -8.95 4.65
C PHE A 69 -4.33 -10.42 4.97
N SER A 70 -4.08 -11.21 3.93
CA SER A 70 -3.79 -12.64 4.05
C SER A 70 -2.45 -12.95 4.74
N GLY A 71 -1.60 -11.95 5.00
CA GLY A 71 -0.35 -12.13 5.71
C GLY A 71 0.24 -10.83 6.26
N PRO A 72 0.93 -10.90 7.42
CA PRO A 72 1.67 -9.77 7.97
C PRO A 72 2.93 -9.49 7.14
N ASP A 73 3.61 -8.41 7.50
CA ASP A 73 4.93 -8.03 7.02
C ASP A 73 5.07 -7.49 5.59
N PHE A 74 3.98 -7.00 5.00
CA PHE A 74 4.01 -6.35 3.69
C PHE A 74 3.79 -4.85 3.77
N TRP A 75 4.60 -4.11 3.02
CA TRP A 75 4.35 -2.75 2.60
C TRP A 75 3.46 -2.79 1.35
N VAL A 76 2.25 -2.25 1.50
CA VAL A 76 1.20 -2.29 0.50
C VAL A 76 0.90 -0.87 0.03
N THR A 77 0.87 -0.67 -1.28
CA THR A 77 0.41 0.59 -1.87
C THR A 77 -1.01 0.42 -2.36
N VAL A 78 -1.93 1.20 -1.79
CA VAL A 78 -3.33 1.26 -2.21
C VAL A 78 -3.65 2.61 -2.83
N VAL A 79 -4.62 2.66 -3.74
CA VAL A 79 -5.04 3.90 -4.40
C VAL A 79 -6.48 4.25 -3.99
N GLY A 80 -6.70 5.48 -3.55
CA GLY A 80 -8.05 6.00 -3.29
C GLY A 80 -8.70 6.64 -4.53
N PRO A 81 -9.97 7.08 -4.44
CA PRO A 81 -10.87 6.95 -3.30
C PRO A 81 -11.35 5.50 -3.10
N ALA A 82 -11.82 5.20 -1.89
CA ALA A 82 -12.41 3.91 -1.60
C ALA A 82 -13.78 3.77 -2.29
N GLN A 83 -14.06 2.57 -2.78
CA GLN A 83 -15.25 2.22 -3.55
C GLN A 83 -16.15 1.26 -2.78
N PRO A 84 -17.48 1.28 -3.03
CA PRO A 84 -18.43 0.33 -2.45
C PRO A 84 -18.16 -1.12 -2.84
N THR A 85 -17.61 -1.37 -4.04
CA THR A 85 -17.35 -2.72 -4.54
C THR A 85 -15.94 -2.89 -5.11
N ALA A 86 -15.45 -4.14 -5.13
CA ALA A 86 -14.18 -4.49 -5.75
C ALA A 86 -14.16 -4.22 -7.26
N ALA A 87 -15.31 -4.40 -7.94
CA ALA A 87 -15.43 -4.15 -9.38
C ALA A 87 -15.27 -2.66 -9.72
N GLU A 88 -15.81 -1.76 -8.89
CA GLU A 88 -15.65 -0.31 -9.06
C GLU A 88 -14.22 0.14 -8.73
N ALA A 89 -13.57 -0.49 -7.76
CA ALA A 89 -12.17 -0.22 -7.44
C ALA A 89 -11.26 -0.53 -8.65
N ASN A 90 -11.48 -1.66 -9.34
CA ASN A 90 -10.57 -2.17 -10.36
C ASN A 90 -10.82 -1.65 -11.80
N ARG A 91 -11.61 -0.58 -11.98
CA ARG A 91 -11.86 0.00 -13.31
C ARG A 91 -10.66 0.76 -13.88
#